data_AF-A0A7C1D3M2-F1
#
_entry.id   AF-A0A7C1D3M2-F1
#
_cell.length_a   1.000
_cell.length_b   1.000
_cell.length_c   1.000
_cell.angle_alpha   90.00
_cell.angle_beta   90.00
_cell.angle_gamma   90.00
#
_symmetry.space_group_name_H-M   'P 1'
#
loop_
_entity.id
_entity.type
_entity.pdbx_description
1 polymer ?
#
loop_
_entity_poly.entity_id
_entity_poly.type
_entity_poly.pdbx_seq_one_letter_code
_entity_poly.pdbx_strand_id
1 'polypeptide(L)'
;MQEQNDHNAETRINQTPKKRLAIFRSRKFLILSGVFIALLIIEFRFDVVEIFFGNILEMTNSFRPRAGTIWEREKKDQLANSQLHIISQSVIEPKIETTNIQTLSQLRDLLEEKQSVFLTADQFKNLYNQIPPRVSFDVISPFDLLKLSHSRKWTWTKILKEEKNLSCFFLDGDKQLLMDTYPPLSVLFNSGDGGDNYHTSLDSMEMFQGRSITAEHFFSVFDDFSNAVKLQLINNPYLLIKWDNNIRRIAISQYSTDNTVLIGFEINQGIYTEVYTFDASELAANYLIARLNEMYPELNFSYPQRKYRGYRYYENY
;
A
#
# COMPACT_ATOMS: atom_id res chain seq x y z
N MET A 1 10.69 -2.07 -124.24
CA MET A 1 9.34 -1.82 -123.70
C MET A 1 9.35 -2.40 -122.29
N GLN A 2 9.36 -1.53 -121.28
CA GLN A 2 8.17 -1.06 -120.55
C GLN A 2 7.65 -2.12 -119.57
N GLU A 3 7.11 -1.79 -118.39
CA GLU A 3 7.17 -0.61 -117.51
C GLU A 3 6.41 -1.01 -116.23
N GLN A 4 6.57 -0.27 -115.12
CA GLN A 4 5.73 -0.34 -113.91
C GLN A 4 5.82 -1.66 -113.09
N ASN A 5 6.01 -1.61 -111.77
CA ASN A 5 5.14 -1.06 -110.71
C ASN A 5 3.81 -1.85 -110.58
N ASP A 6 3.29 -2.17 -109.40
CA ASP A 6 3.57 -1.57 -108.08
C ASP A 6 3.21 -2.50 -106.88
N HIS A 7 3.63 -2.05 -105.69
CA HIS A 7 2.95 -2.23 -104.38
C HIS A 7 2.89 -3.57 -103.61
N ASN A 8 3.41 -3.47 -102.36
CA ASN A 8 2.82 -3.93 -101.08
C ASN A 8 2.61 -5.44 -100.80
N ALA A 9 2.67 -5.91 -99.55
CA ALA A 9 3.21 -5.39 -98.29
C ALA A 9 3.32 -6.57 -97.28
N GLU A 10 3.97 -6.33 -96.12
CA GLU A 10 4.01 -7.23 -94.94
C GLU A 10 4.71 -8.60 -95.18
N THR A 11 5.53 -9.15 -94.28
CA THR A 11 5.43 -9.20 -92.82
C THR A 11 6.80 -9.17 -92.12
N ARG A 12 6.87 -8.53 -90.94
CA ARG A 12 7.95 -8.76 -89.95
C ARG A 12 7.70 -10.06 -89.20
N ILE A 13 8.78 -10.81 -88.87
CA ILE A 13 9.02 -11.59 -87.63
C ILE A 13 10.43 -12.24 -87.79
N ASN A 14 11.48 -11.84 -87.07
CA ASN A 14 11.91 -12.40 -85.76
C ASN A 14 12.10 -13.93 -85.82
N GLN A 15 13.27 -14.58 -85.70
CA GLN A 15 14.39 -14.54 -84.73
C GLN A 15 15.50 -15.51 -85.23
N THR A 16 16.74 -15.66 -84.73
CA THR A 16 17.61 -14.92 -83.78
C THR A 16 19.07 -15.34 -84.04
N PRO A 17 20.08 -14.45 -83.93
CA PRO A 17 21.48 -14.88 -83.80
C PRO A 17 21.77 -15.36 -82.37
N LYS A 18 22.48 -16.49 -82.25
CA LYS A 18 22.93 -17.07 -80.97
C LYS A 18 23.74 -16.07 -80.13
N LYS A 19 23.10 -15.35 -79.21
CA LYS A 19 23.82 -14.66 -78.13
C LYS A 19 24.36 -15.72 -77.17
N ARG A 20 25.68 -15.91 -77.22
CA ARG A 20 26.45 -16.71 -76.25
C ARG A 20 25.94 -16.42 -74.83
N LEU A 21 25.67 -17.46 -74.03
CA LEU A 21 25.40 -17.27 -72.61
C LEU A 21 26.61 -16.52 -72.01
N ALA A 22 26.37 -15.28 -71.60
CA ALA A 22 27.38 -14.46 -70.95
C ALA A 22 27.54 -14.95 -69.50
N ILE A 23 28.32 -16.03 -69.33
CA ILE A 23 28.76 -16.58 -68.03
C ILE A 23 29.48 -15.50 -67.19
N PHE A 24 29.90 -14.40 -67.82
CA PHE A 24 30.43 -13.20 -67.19
C PHE A 24 29.41 -12.26 -66.49
N ARG A 25 28.14 -12.65 -66.32
CA ARG A 25 27.14 -11.84 -65.60
C ARG A 25 26.87 -12.26 -64.14
N SER A 26 27.50 -13.33 -63.62
CA SER A 26 27.09 -13.90 -62.33
C SER A 26 28.07 -13.81 -61.16
N ARG A 27 29.33 -13.34 -61.26
CA ARG A 27 30.15 -13.17 -60.02
C ARG A 27 29.50 -12.23 -59.01
N LYS A 28 29.02 -11.06 -59.45
CA LYS A 28 28.24 -10.15 -58.59
C LYS A 28 26.93 -10.78 -58.12
N PHE A 29 26.29 -11.63 -58.94
CA PHE A 29 25.02 -12.29 -58.61
C PHE A 29 25.19 -13.45 -57.62
N LEU A 30 26.30 -14.18 -57.69
CA LEU A 30 26.71 -15.22 -56.74
C LEU A 30 27.16 -14.62 -55.41
N ILE A 31 27.87 -13.48 -55.43
CA ILE A 31 28.17 -12.71 -54.23
C ILE A 31 26.88 -12.17 -53.61
N LEU A 32 25.98 -11.56 -54.40
CA LEU A 32 24.69 -11.06 -53.92
C LEU A 32 23.81 -12.20 -53.36
N SER A 33 23.77 -13.35 -54.03
CA SER A 33 23.05 -14.54 -53.56
C SER A 33 23.69 -15.15 -52.31
N GLY A 34 25.01 -15.15 -52.20
CA GLY A 34 25.72 -15.60 -51.00
C GLY A 34 25.49 -14.66 -49.81
N VAL A 35 25.48 -13.35 -50.04
CA VAL A 35 25.09 -12.34 -49.03
C VAL A 35 23.62 -12.52 -48.63
N PHE A 36 22.72 -12.77 -49.58
CA PHE A 36 21.30 -13.02 -49.28
C PHE A 36 21.09 -14.30 -48.46
N ILE A 37 21.81 -15.38 -48.79
CA ILE A 37 21.80 -16.62 -48.00
C ILE A 37 22.41 -16.39 -46.61
N ALA A 38 23.49 -15.62 -46.50
CA ALA A 38 24.08 -15.26 -45.20
C ALA A 38 23.12 -14.41 -44.35
N LEU A 39 22.39 -13.46 -44.95
CA LEU A 39 21.34 -12.70 -44.28
C LEU A 39 20.17 -13.60 -43.83
N LEU A 40 19.74 -14.57 -44.64
CA LEU A 40 18.74 -15.57 -44.23
C LEU A 40 19.22 -16.46 -43.08
N ILE A 41 20.50 -16.85 -43.05
CA ILE A 41 21.08 -17.61 -41.95
C ILE A 41 21.18 -16.76 -40.67
N ILE A 42 21.53 -15.48 -40.79
CA ILE A 42 21.56 -14.54 -39.67
C ILE A 42 20.15 -14.33 -39.12
N GLU A 43 19.17 -14.10 -40.00
CA GLU A 43 17.76 -13.97 -39.62
C GLU A 43 17.26 -15.21 -38.89
N PHE A 44 17.43 -16.40 -39.46
CA PHE A 44 17.00 -17.67 -38.84
C PHE A 44 17.75 -18.03 -37.54
N ARG A 45 18.85 -17.36 -37.21
CA ARG A 45 19.70 -17.66 -36.05
C ARG A 45 19.58 -16.62 -34.94
N PHE A 46 19.14 -15.40 -35.26
CA PHE A 46 19.17 -14.25 -34.36
C PHE A 46 17.90 -13.38 -34.42
N ASP A 47 16.90 -13.76 -35.22
CA ASP A 47 15.57 -13.12 -35.33
C ASP A 47 15.65 -11.59 -35.44
N VAL A 48 16.57 -11.13 -36.30
CA VAL A 48 17.02 -9.73 -36.34
C VAL A 48 15.89 -8.79 -36.77
N VAL A 49 15.06 -9.22 -37.71
CA VAL A 49 13.86 -8.46 -38.12
C VAL A 49 12.84 -8.39 -36.97
N GLU A 50 12.66 -9.46 -36.19
CA GLU A 50 11.76 -9.45 -35.04
C GLU A 50 12.25 -8.48 -33.94
N ILE A 51 13.53 -8.53 -33.58
CA ILE A 51 14.14 -7.59 -32.62
C ILE A 51 14.01 -6.13 -33.11
N PHE A 52 14.24 -5.90 -34.41
CA PHE A 52 14.16 -4.56 -34.99
C PHE A 52 12.73 -4.01 -35.01
N PHE A 53 11.74 -4.81 -35.39
CA PHE A 53 10.33 -4.41 -35.32
C PHE A 53 9.82 -4.31 -33.87
N GLY A 54 10.30 -5.16 -32.96
CA GLY A 54 10.02 -5.09 -31.53
C GLY A 54 10.43 -3.74 -30.94
N ASN A 55 11.68 -3.32 -31.16
CA ASN A 55 12.17 -2.00 -30.71
C ASN A 55 11.40 -0.82 -31.35
N ILE A 56 10.97 -0.93 -32.61
CA ILE A 56 10.17 0.12 -33.27
C ILE A 56 8.73 0.17 -32.70
N LEU A 57 8.14 -0.98 -32.38
CA LEU A 57 6.84 -1.07 -31.71
C LEU A 57 6.90 -0.53 -30.27
N GLU A 58 7.97 -0.83 -29.53
CA GLU A 58 8.22 -0.29 -28.19
C GLU A 58 8.37 1.24 -28.23
N MET A 59 9.16 1.77 -29.17
CA MET A 59 9.38 3.21 -29.33
C MET A 59 8.09 3.97 -29.73
N THR A 60 7.22 3.35 -30.53
CA THR A 60 5.92 3.95 -30.94
C THR A 60 4.80 3.79 -29.91
N ASN A 61 4.96 2.90 -28.91
CA ASN A 61 4.00 2.73 -27.80
C ASN A 61 3.83 4.00 -26.94
N SER A 62 4.79 4.92 -27.02
CA SER A 62 4.78 6.21 -26.32
C SER A 62 3.60 7.14 -26.70
N PHE A 63 2.93 6.93 -27.84
CA PHE A 63 1.88 7.80 -28.38
C PHE A 63 0.45 7.22 -28.41
N ARG A 64 0.17 6.15 -27.63
CA ARG A 64 -1.20 5.61 -27.52
C ARG A 64 -1.99 6.27 -26.38
N PRO A 65 -3.21 6.81 -26.62
CA PRO A 65 -4.02 7.43 -25.56
C PRO A 65 -4.46 6.36 -24.54
N ARG A 66 -4.19 6.64 -23.26
CA ARG A 66 -4.23 5.65 -22.17
C ARG A 66 -5.60 5.63 -21.49
N ALA A 67 -6.38 4.58 -21.72
CA ALA A 67 -7.58 4.25 -20.94
C ALA A 67 -7.84 2.74 -20.98
N GLY A 68 -8.05 2.11 -19.82
CA GLY A 68 -8.53 0.72 -19.74
C GLY A 68 -7.83 -0.17 -18.71
N THR A 69 -8.58 -1.16 -18.22
CA THR A 69 -8.33 -2.12 -17.12
C THR A 69 -7.08 -3.00 -17.20
N ILE A 70 -6.21 -2.81 -18.21
CA ILE A 70 -4.92 -3.52 -18.32
C ILE A 70 -3.87 -2.88 -17.38
N TRP A 71 -3.99 -1.58 -17.11
CA TRP A 71 -3.03 -0.83 -16.28
C TRP A 71 -2.96 -1.32 -14.82
N GLU A 72 -4.04 -1.91 -14.29
CA GLU A 72 -4.03 -2.52 -12.94
C GLU A 72 -3.25 -3.85 -12.87
N ARG A 73 -3.09 -4.55 -14.00
CA ARG A 73 -2.21 -5.72 -14.10
C ARG A 73 -0.76 -5.31 -14.37
N GLU A 74 -0.54 -4.34 -15.25
CA GLU A 74 0.80 -3.88 -15.61
C GLU A 74 1.52 -3.18 -14.43
N LYS A 75 0.76 -2.48 -13.56
CA LYS A 75 1.29 -1.96 -12.28
C LYS A 75 1.65 -3.07 -11.28
N LYS A 76 1.04 -4.26 -11.39
CA LYS A 76 1.40 -5.47 -10.63
C LYS A 76 2.65 -6.14 -11.19
N ASP A 77 2.80 -6.18 -12.52
CA ASP A 77 3.94 -6.83 -13.17
C ASP A 77 5.23 -5.97 -13.09
N GLN A 78 5.12 -4.64 -13.04
CA GLN A 78 6.26 -3.76 -12.71
C GLN A 78 6.72 -3.89 -11.24
N LEU A 79 5.80 -4.19 -10.31
CA LEU A 79 6.17 -4.58 -8.94
C LEU A 79 6.88 -5.94 -8.93
N ALA A 80 6.34 -6.96 -9.62
CA ALA A 80 6.94 -8.30 -9.69
C ALA A 80 8.38 -8.29 -10.25
N ASN A 81 8.65 -7.52 -11.30
CA ASN A 81 9.99 -7.45 -11.91
C ASN A 81 10.99 -6.62 -11.09
N SER A 82 10.55 -5.65 -10.29
CA SER A 82 11.42 -4.92 -9.37
C SER A 82 11.71 -5.70 -8.07
N GLN A 83 10.77 -6.53 -7.60
CA GLN A 83 10.96 -7.46 -6.48
C GLN A 83 12.10 -8.47 -6.72
N LEU A 84 12.22 -9.02 -7.94
CA LEU A 84 13.30 -9.97 -8.28
C LEU A 84 14.70 -9.35 -8.21
N HIS A 85 14.83 -8.05 -8.49
CA HIS A 85 16.14 -7.36 -8.44
C HIS A 85 16.60 -7.08 -7.00
N ILE A 86 15.66 -6.77 -6.09
CA ILE A 86 15.93 -6.54 -4.66
C ILE A 86 16.34 -7.85 -3.95
N ILE A 87 15.71 -8.97 -4.32
CA ILE A 87 16.07 -10.30 -3.77
C ILE A 87 17.45 -10.73 -4.29
N SER A 88 17.71 -10.65 -5.60
CA SER A 88 18.98 -11.12 -6.19
C SER A 88 20.21 -10.29 -5.80
N GLN A 89 20.11 -8.95 -5.71
CA GLN A 89 21.27 -8.12 -5.32
C GLN A 89 21.65 -8.24 -3.83
N SER A 90 20.75 -8.70 -2.96
CA SER A 90 21.03 -8.88 -1.53
C SER A 90 21.52 -10.28 -1.13
N VAL A 91 21.84 -11.14 -2.11
CA VAL A 91 22.39 -12.48 -1.89
C VAL A 91 23.93 -12.50 -1.87
N ILE A 92 24.60 -11.43 -2.31
CA ILE A 92 26.07 -11.32 -2.30
C ILE A 92 26.58 -10.81 -0.93
N GLU A 93 26.35 -11.63 0.10
CA GLU A 93 27.06 -11.68 1.40
C GLU A 93 27.03 -10.43 2.33
N PRO A 94 27.33 -10.55 3.65
CA PRO A 94 27.85 -11.71 4.39
C PRO A 94 26.83 -12.36 5.36
N LYS A 95 27.34 -13.25 6.23
CA LYS A 95 26.70 -13.89 7.40
C LYS A 95 25.37 -13.26 7.84
N ILE A 96 24.33 -14.09 7.99
CA ILE A 96 23.08 -13.70 8.66
C ILE A 96 23.39 -13.33 10.10
N GLU A 97 23.58 -12.04 10.38
CA GLU A 97 23.60 -11.49 11.73
C GLU A 97 22.18 -11.55 12.29
N THR A 98 21.83 -12.67 12.92
CA THR A 98 20.58 -12.83 13.66
C THR A 98 20.60 -11.90 14.86
N THR A 99 20.17 -10.66 14.65
CA THR A 99 20.08 -9.68 15.72
C THR A 99 18.98 -10.16 16.68
N ASN A 100 19.29 -10.25 17.98
CA ASN A 100 18.34 -10.72 18.99
C ASN A 100 17.35 -9.61 19.36
N ILE A 101 16.44 -9.31 18.43
CA ILE A 101 15.38 -8.33 18.60
C ILE A 101 14.22 -9.01 19.31
N GLN A 102 13.78 -8.40 20.41
CA GLN A 102 12.69 -8.91 21.25
C GLN A 102 11.53 -7.93 21.37
N THR A 103 11.74 -6.62 21.18
CA THR A 103 10.66 -5.60 21.17
C THR A 103 10.56 -4.84 19.85
N LEU A 104 9.38 -4.27 19.59
CA LEU A 104 9.14 -3.46 18.39
C LEU A 104 9.91 -2.12 18.39
N SER A 105 10.22 -1.58 19.57
CA SER A 105 11.12 -0.43 19.74
C SER A 105 12.54 -0.76 19.25
N GLN A 106 13.08 -1.91 19.65
CA GLN A 106 14.38 -2.40 19.15
C GLN A 106 14.38 -2.65 17.64
N LEU A 107 13.25 -3.09 17.06
CA LEU A 107 13.10 -3.25 15.61
C LEU A 107 13.12 -1.89 14.89
N ARG A 108 12.41 -0.88 15.43
CA ARG A 108 12.39 0.49 14.89
C ARG A 108 13.81 1.08 14.88
N ASP A 109 14.48 1.04 16.02
CA ASP A 109 15.79 1.67 16.21
C ASP A 109 16.83 1.05 15.25
N LEU A 110 16.81 -0.29 15.09
CA LEU A 110 17.69 -0.97 14.14
C LEU A 110 17.33 -0.70 12.66
N LEU A 111 16.06 -0.50 12.33
CA LEU A 111 15.63 -0.12 10.98
C LEU A 111 15.98 1.34 10.64
N GLU A 112 16.15 2.21 11.64
CA GLU A 112 16.73 3.55 11.45
C GLU A 112 18.24 3.49 11.15
N GLU A 113 18.98 2.60 11.80
CA GLU A 113 20.42 2.43 11.54
C GLU A 113 20.74 1.68 10.24
N LYS A 114 20.09 0.54 9.98
CA LYS A 114 20.52 -0.45 8.95
C LYS A 114 19.59 -0.56 7.74
N GLN A 115 18.46 0.16 7.70
CA GLN A 115 17.39 0.09 6.67
C GLN A 115 16.78 -1.29 6.39
N SER A 116 17.37 -2.38 6.88
CA SER A 116 16.98 -3.75 6.64
C SER A 116 17.35 -4.64 7.82
N VAL A 117 16.49 -5.61 8.13
CA VAL A 117 16.64 -6.54 9.24
C VAL A 117 16.22 -7.93 8.81
N PHE A 118 16.97 -8.96 9.23
CA PHE A 118 16.56 -10.36 9.12
C PHE A 118 16.16 -10.90 10.50
N LEU A 119 14.99 -11.53 10.54
CA LEU A 119 14.41 -12.17 11.73
C LEU A 119 14.19 -13.66 11.45
N THR A 120 14.31 -14.50 12.47
CA THR A 120 13.73 -15.85 12.43
C THR A 120 12.20 -15.78 12.42
N ALA A 121 11.54 -16.85 11.95
CA ALA A 121 10.09 -16.98 12.05
C ALA A 121 9.57 -16.84 13.51
N ASP A 122 10.31 -17.34 14.50
CA ASP A 122 9.94 -17.23 15.91
C ASP A 122 10.07 -15.80 16.45
N GLN A 123 11.14 -15.08 16.11
CA GLN A 123 11.27 -13.65 16.45
C GLN A 123 10.17 -12.81 15.79
N PHE A 124 9.85 -13.07 14.52
CA PHE A 124 8.76 -12.37 13.85
C PHE A 124 7.41 -12.65 14.53
N LYS A 125 7.09 -13.91 14.89
CA LYS A 125 5.87 -14.24 15.66
C LYS A 125 5.84 -13.52 17.00
N ASN A 126 6.97 -13.46 17.71
CA ASN A 126 7.07 -12.76 19.00
C ASN A 126 6.81 -11.25 18.85
N LEU A 127 7.33 -10.62 17.80
CA LEU A 127 7.11 -9.21 17.50
C LEU A 127 5.69 -8.95 17.00
N TYR A 128 5.15 -9.81 16.14
CA TYR A 128 3.77 -9.73 15.65
C TYR A 128 2.74 -9.79 16.80
N ASN A 129 3.00 -10.61 17.82
CA ASN A 129 2.15 -10.72 19.01
C ASN A 129 2.18 -9.46 19.91
N GLN A 130 3.11 -8.53 19.70
CA GLN A 130 3.16 -7.23 20.38
C GLN A 130 2.41 -6.14 19.61
N ILE A 131 2.02 -6.40 18.35
CA ILE A 131 1.29 -5.44 17.52
C ILE A 131 -0.20 -5.53 17.89
N PRO A 132 -0.89 -4.40 18.15
CA PRO A 132 -2.33 -4.40 18.39
C PRO A 132 -3.11 -5.11 17.27
N PRO A 133 -4.10 -6.00 17.57
CA PRO A 133 -4.74 -6.83 16.54
C PRO A 133 -5.34 -6.08 15.36
N ARG A 134 -5.79 -4.83 15.55
CA ARG A 134 -6.28 -3.97 14.46
C ARG A 134 -5.19 -3.62 13.44
N VAL A 135 -3.96 -3.40 13.92
CA VAL A 135 -2.78 -2.99 13.16
C VAL A 135 -2.03 -4.22 12.63
N SER A 136 -2.16 -5.38 13.29
CA SER A 136 -1.50 -6.61 12.85
C SER A 136 -2.02 -7.11 11.50
N PHE A 137 -3.29 -6.86 11.15
CA PHE A 137 -3.83 -7.11 9.80
C PHE A 137 -3.13 -6.32 8.69
N ASP A 138 -2.66 -5.10 8.98
CA ASP A 138 -1.91 -4.29 8.01
C ASP A 138 -0.51 -4.88 7.75
N VAL A 139 0.02 -5.67 8.70
CA VAL A 139 1.29 -6.41 8.54
C VAL A 139 1.10 -7.71 7.79
N ILE A 140 0.21 -8.57 8.26
CA ILE A 140 -0.18 -9.82 7.64
C ILE A 140 -1.45 -10.33 8.33
N SER A 141 -2.41 -10.85 7.55
CA SER A 141 -3.59 -11.51 8.10
C SER A 141 -3.19 -12.63 9.07
N PRO A 142 -3.78 -12.73 10.28
CA PRO A 142 -3.52 -13.83 11.20
C PRO A 142 -3.72 -15.22 10.57
N PHE A 143 -4.65 -15.34 9.60
CA PHE A 143 -4.90 -16.59 8.87
C PHE A 143 -3.76 -16.94 7.89
N ASP A 144 -3.15 -15.94 7.25
CA ASP A 144 -2.01 -16.15 6.35
C ASP A 144 -0.74 -16.42 7.15
N LEU A 145 -0.54 -15.75 8.28
CA LEU A 145 0.54 -16.05 9.23
C LEU A 145 0.42 -17.48 9.80
N LEU A 146 -0.81 -17.91 10.14
CA LEU A 146 -1.09 -19.28 10.58
C LEU A 146 -0.81 -20.30 9.47
N LYS A 147 -1.17 -19.99 8.22
CA LYS A 147 -0.88 -20.82 7.03
C LYS A 147 0.62 -20.93 6.77
N LEU A 148 1.38 -19.83 6.86
CA LEU A 148 2.85 -19.84 6.79
C LEU A 148 3.45 -20.70 7.90
N SER A 149 3.01 -20.52 9.14
CA SER A 149 3.45 -21.32 10.29
C SER A 149 3.16 -22.82 10.13
N HIS A 150 1.95 -23.18 9.69
CA HIS A 150 1.56 -24.58 9.44
C HIS A 150 2.33 -25.22 8.27
N SER A 151 2.77 -24.44 7.28
CA SER A 151 3.55 -24.97 6.15
C SER A 151 4.91 -25.56 6.56
N ARG A 152 5.46 -25.12 7.72
CA ARG A 152 6.81 -25.41 8.22
C ARG A 152 7.96 -25.05 7.25
N LYS A 153 7.68 -24.36 6.14
CA LYS A 153 8.70 -23.86 5.20
C LYS A 153 9.30 -22.54 5.67
N TRP A 154 8.45 -21.66 6.19
CA TRP A 154 8.85 -20.33 6.65
C TRP A 154 9.89 -20.42 7.75
N THR A 155 11.08 -19.88 7.45
CA THR A 155 12.26 -19.92 8.32
C THR A 155 12.72 -18.51 8.68
N TRP A 156 12.68 -17.58 7.71
CA TRP A 156 13.18 -16.22 7.86
C TRP A 156 12.13 -15.19 7.46
N THR A 157 12.22 -13.99 8.04
CA THR A 157 11.52 -12.80 7.56
C THR A 157 12.54 -11.67 7.37
N LYS A 158 12.60 -11.11 6.16
CA LYS A 158 13.38 -9.89 5.87
C LYS A 158 12.43 -8.71 5.94
N ILE A 159 12.75 -7.70 6.75
CA ILE A 159 12.01 -6.43 6.81
C ILE A 159 12.92 -5.36 6.22
N LEU A 160 12.42 -4.61 5.24
CA LEU A 160 13.04 -3.37 4.73
C LEU A 160 12.23 -2.17 5.22
N LYS A 161 12.92 -1.07 5.55
CA LYS A 161 12.31 0.25 5.75
C LYS A 161 12.38 1.05 4.46
N GLU A 162 11.21 1.47 3.98
CA GLU A 162 11.05 2.44 2.90
C GLU A 162 10.61 3.79 3.51
N GLU A 163 10.46 4.85 2.69
CA GLU A 163 10.16 6.21 3.19
C GLU A 163 8.92 6.30 4.07
N LYS A 164 7.88 5.50 3.76
CA LYS A 164 6.57 5.54 4.45
C LYS A 164 5.99 4.15 4.78
N ASN A 165 6.63 3.10 4.30
CA ASN A 165 6.17 1.71 4.40
C ASN A 165 7.30 0.83 4.91
N LEU A 166 6.94 -0.38 5.29
CA LEU A 166 7.86 -1.51 5.40
C LEU A 166 7.58 -2.49 4.25
N SER A 167 8.61 -3.23 3.87
CA SER A 167 8.48 -4.37 2.96
C SER A 167 8.95 -5.64 3.67
N CYS A 168 8.00 -6.52 3.98
CA CYS A 168 8.17 -7.74 4.76
C CYS A 168 8.16 -8.95 3.82
N PHE A 169 9.29 -9.64 3.69
CA PHE A 169 9.44 -10.82 2.85
C PHE A 169 9.58 -12.07 3.73
N PHE A 170 8.61 -12.97 3.66
CA PHE A 170 8.59 -14.25 4.35
C PHE A 170 9.29 -15.29 3.47
N LEU A 171 10.39 -15.87 3.97
CA LEU A 171 11.29 -16.72 3.20
C LEU A 171 11.40 -18.13 3.80
N ASP A 172 11.68 -19.11 2.96
CA ASP A 172 12.05 -20.46 3.40
C ASP A 172 13.54 -20.59 3.78
N GLY A 173 13.97 -21.81 4.14
CA GLY A 173 15.35 -22.10 4.53
C GLY A 173 16.38 -21.83 3.41
N ASP A 174 15.97 -21.97 2.14
CA ASP A 174 16.77 -21.69 0.96
C ASP A 174 16.64 -20.22 0.50
N LYS A 175 16.01 -19.38 1.32
CA LYS A 175 15.73 -17.95 1.08
C LYS A 175 14.78 -17.69 -0.10
N GLN A 176 14.00 -18.68 -0.54
CA GLN A 176 12.97 -18.47 -1.56
C GLN A 176 11.78 -17.72 -0.95
N LEU A 177 11.17 -16.82 -1.74
CA LEU A 177 10.01 -16.04 -1.31
C LEU A 177 8.77 -16.94 -1.19
N LEU A 178 8.18 -16.99 -0.01
CA LEU A 178 6.90 -17.66 0.26
C LEU A 178 5.73 -16.68 0.17
N MET A 179 5.93 -15.46 0.66
CA MET A 179 4.93 -14.38 0.70
C MET A 179 5.63 -13.04 0.96
N ASP A 180 5.05 -11.95 0.46
CA ASP A 180 5.43 -10.57 0.72
C ASP A 180 4.24 -9.77 1.26
N THR A 181 4.51 -8.79 2.14
CA THR A 181 3.52 -7.81 2.62
C THR A 181 4.14 -6.42 2.76
N TYR A 182 3.28 -5.40 2.71
CA TYR A 182 3.68 -3.98 2.64
C TYR A 182 3.00 -3.11 3.72
N PRO A 183 3.25 -3.35 5.03
CA PRO A 183 2.64 -2.55 6.08
C PRO A 183 3.06 -1.08 6.04
N PRO A 184 2.21 -0.14 6.49
CA PRO A 184 2.63 1.24 6.70
C PRO A 184 3.69 1.31 7.82
N LEU A 185 4.61 2.27 7.73
CA LEU A 185 5.69 2.41 8.72
C LEU A 185 5.16 2.72 10.13
N SER A 186 3.97 3.31 10.24
CA SER A 186 3.28 3.61 11.50
C SER A 186 3.03 2.39 12.40
N VAL A 187 3.05 1.16 11.86
CA VAL A 187 2.93 -0.07 12.69
C VAL A 187 3.99 -0.13 13.80
N LEU A 188 5.23 0.30 13.51
CA LEU A 188 6.33 0.31 14.48
C LEU A 188 6.19 1.38 15.57
N PHE A 189 5.34 2.39 15.34
CA PHE A 189 5.09 3.51 16.25
C PHE A 189 3.79 3.32 17.05
N ASN A 190 2.83 2.57 16.50
CA ASN A 190 1.57 2.22 17.16
C ASN A 190 1.70 1.14 18.26
N SER A 191 2.93 0.70 18.55
CA SER A 191 3.23 -0.39 19.47
C SER A 191 4.33 0.07 20.45
N GLY A 192 3.92 0.78 21.51
CA GLY A 192 4.86 1.21 22.54
C GLY A 192 5.39 0.05 23.39
N ASP A 193 6.59 0.20 23.95
CA ASP A 193 7.20 -0.83 24.82
C ASP A 193 6.36 -1.06 26.07
N GLY A 194 6.06 -2.34 26.35
CA GLY A 194 5.49 -2.78 27.63
C GLY A 194 4.20 -3.57 27.47
N GLY A 195 4.19 -4.78 28.03
CA GLY A 195 3.03 -5.67 28.07
C GLY A 195 1.97 -5.28 29.11
N ASP A 196 1.60 -4.00 29.16
CA ASP A 196 0.35 -3.56 29.77
C ASP A 196 -0.71 -3.42 28.67
N ASN A 197 -1.95 -3.80 28.97
CA ASN A 197 -3.02 -3.82 27.97
C ASN A 197 -3.23 -2.41 27.39
N TYR A 198 -2.87 -2.21 26.11
CA TYR A 198 -3.19 -1.01 25.33
C TYR A 198 -4.69 -0.90 25.02
N HIS A 199 -5.49 -0.80 26.08
CA HIS A 199 -6.74 -0.06 26.02
C HIS A 199 -6.35 1.41 25.96
N THR A 200 -6.52 2.04 24.80
CA THR A 200 -6.78 3.47 24.79
C THR A 200 -8.09 3.65 25.56
N SER A 201 -8.00 4.03 26.83
CA SER A 201 -9.15 4.29 27.69
C SER A 201 -9.28 5.79 27.90
N LEU A 202 -10.50 6.26 28.17
CA LEU A 202 -10.72 7.67 28.48
C LEU A 202 -9.92 8.12 29.70
N ASP A 203 -9.69 7.23 30.67
CA ASP A 203 -8.97 7.55 31.91
C ASP A 203 -7.47 7.75 31.71
N SER A 204 -6.87 7.23 30.61
CA SER A 204 -5.45 7.44 30.30
C SER A 204 -5.17 8.79 29.62
N MET A 205 -6.22 9.56 29.29
CA MET A 205 -6.08 10.87 28.64
C MET A 205 -6.23 12.00 29.68
N GLU A 206 -5.20 12.82 29.85
CA GLU A 206 -5.19 13.96 30.81
C GLU A 206 -6.45 14.84 30.68
N MET A 207 -6.87 15.12 29.45
CA MET A 207 -8.04 15.95 29.13
C MET A 207 -9.40 15.39 29.63
N PHE A 208 -9.48 14.11 29.96
CA PHE A 208 -10.71 13.42 30.39
C PHE A 208 -10.67 12.94 31.85
N GLN A 209 -9.59 13.23 32.59
CA GLN A 209 -9.41 12.76 33.97
C GLN A 209 -10.59 13.13 34.87
N GLY A 210 -11.17 12.12 35.53
CA GLY A 210 -12.30 12.30 36.45
C GLY A 210 -13.61 12.75 35.78
N ARG A 211 -13.71 12.72 34.44
CA ARG A 211 -14.87 13.18 33.67
C ARG A 211 -15.48 12.11 32.76
N SER A 212 -15.18 10.84 33.04
CA SER A 212 -15.70 9.68 32.33
C SER A 212 -16.95 9.11 33.04
N ILE A 213 -17.98 8.79 32.26
CA ILE A 213 -19.29 8.25 32.67
C ILE A 213 -19.63 6.99 31.90
N THR A 214 -20.64 6.25 32.35
CA THR A 214 -21.19 5.10 31.62
C THR A 214 -21.98 5.54 30.38
N ALA A 215 -22.14 4.63 29.42
CA ALA A 215 -23.07 4.83 28.30
C ALA A 215 -24.50 5.12 28.77
N GLU A 216 -24.96 4.44 29.80
CA GLU A 216 -26.30 4.62 30.39
C GLU A 216 -26.53 6.06 30.88
N HIS A 217 -25.60 6.62 31.68
CA HIS A 217 -25.72 8.00 32.18
C HIS A 217 -25.64 9.04 31.06
N PHE A 218 -24.87 8.75 29.99
CA PHE A 218 -24.83 9.64 28.83
C PHE A 218 -26.15 9.61 28.06
N PHE A 219 -26.67 8.42 27.72
CA PHE A 219 -27.85 8.29 26.88
C PHE A 219 -29.15 8.70 27.59
N SER A 220 -29.28 8.46 28.90
CA SER A 220 -30.43 8.93 29.70
C SER A 220 -30.60 10.45 29.63
N VAL A 221 -29.49 11.20 29.65
CA VAL A 221 -29.48 12.66 29.52
C VAL A 221 -29.52 13.11 28.05
N PHE A 222 -28.82 12.41 27.16
CA PHE A 222 -28.78 12.77 25.75
C PHE A 222 -30.15 12.65 25.10
N ASP A 223 -30.93 11.62 25.43
CA ASP A 223 -32.23 11.37 24.79
C ASP A 223 -33.30 12.42 25.13
N ASP A 224 -33.23 13.03 26.33
CA ASP A 224 -34.05 14.18 26.75
C ASP A 224 -33.83 15.43 25.85
N PHE A 225 -32.67 15.57 25.20
CA PHE A 225 -32.35 16.77 24.43
C PHE A 225 -33.06 16.87 23.09
N SER A 226 -33.34 18.11 22.68
CA SER A 226 -33.83 18.40 21.33
C SER A 226 -32.79 18.04 20.26
N ASN A 227 -33.24 17.69 19.06
CA ASN A 227 -32.35 17.31 17.96
C ASN A 227 -31.32 18.40 17.61
N ALA A 228 -31.64 19.68 17.84
CA ALA A 228 -30.72 20.80 17.64
C ALA A 228 -29.54 20.79 18.64
N VAL A 229 -29.78 20.38 19.89
CA VAL A 229 -28.72 20.22 20.91
C VAL A 229 -27.96 18.92 20.68
N LYS A 230 -28.65 17.82 20.34
CA LYS A 230 -28.02 16.52 20.00
C LYS A 230 -26.98 16.67 18.88
N LEU A 231 -27.29 17.40 17.81
CA LEU A 231 -26.36 17.66 16.70
C LEU A 231 -25.20 18.61 17.06
N GLN A 232 -25.34 19.44 18.11
CA GLN A 232 -24.25 20.25 18.64
C GLN A 232 -23.35 19.48 19.62
N LEU A 233 -23.82 18.36 20.17
CA LEU A 233 -23.01 17.41 20.94
C LEU A 233 -22.29 16.41 20.03
N ILE A 234 -22.98 15.91 19.00
CA ILE A 234 -22.49 14.84 18.13
C ILE A 234 -22.78 15.23 16.68
N ASN A 235 -21.76 15.74 16.01
CA ASN A 235 -21.83 16.21 14.62
C ASN A 235 -22.07 15.09 13.58
N ASN A 236 -21.82 13.83 13.94
CA ASN A 236 -22.04 12.67 13.08
C ASN A 236 -22.75 11.52 13.82
N PRO A 237 -24.09 11.57 13.95
CA PRO A 237 -24.86 10.58 14.71
C PRO A 237 -24.84 9.16 14.09
N TYR A 238 -24.45 9.00 12.82
CA TYR A 238 -24.31 7.68 12.20
C TYR A 238 -23.26 6.80 12.89
N LEU A 239 -22.25 7.40 13.54
CA LEU A 239 -21.26 6.64 14.30
C LEU A 239 -21.84 6.01 15.57
N LEU A 240 -22.84 6.64 16.20
CA LEU A 240 -23.55 6.03 17.32
C LEU A 240 -24.34 4.79 16.87
N ILE A 241 -24.98 4.85 15.70
CA ILE A 241 -25.69 3.71 15.10
C ILE A 241 -24.70 2.58 14.74
N LYS A 242 -23.48 2.93 14.29
CA LYS A 242 -22.43 1.96 13.96
C LYS A 242 -21.89 1.25 15.21
N TRP A 243 -21.76 1.97 16.33
CA TRP A 243 -21.23 1.41 17.57
C TRP A 243 -22.29 0.71 18.41
N ASP A 244 -23.52 1.24 18.46
CA ASP A 244 -24.66 0.62 19.12
C ASP A 244 -24.29 0.18 20.57
N ASN A 245 -24.58 -1.07 20.95
CA ASN A 245 -24.32 -1.63 22.28
C ASN A 245 -22.82 -1.77 22.64
N ASN A 246 -21.90 -1.37 21.76
CA ASN A 246 -20.46 -1.43 22.02
C ASN A 246 -19.90 -0.19 22.74
N ILE A 247 -20.68 0.89 22.87
CA ILE A 247 -20.27 2.08 23.64
C ILE A 247 -20.27 1.70 25.13
N ARG A 248 -19.11 1.74 25.80
CA ARG A 248 -18.98 1.44 27.24
C ARG A 248 -19.02 2.70 28.10
N ARG A 249 -18.21 3.69 27.72
CA ARG A 249 -18.00 4.92 28.50
C ARG A 249 -17.92 6.12 27.57
N ILE A 250 -18.31 7.28 28.10
CA ILE A 250 -18.17 8.58 27.43
C ILE A 250 -17.39 9.49 28.39
N ALA A 251 -16.55 10.39 27.89
CA ALA A 251 -15.95 11.44 28.72
C ALA A 251 -16.09 12.81 28.08
N ILE A 252 -16.20 13.83 28.91
CA ILE A 252 -16.31 15.22 28.50
C ILE A 252 -15.00 15.92 28.86
N SER A 253 -14.36 16.58 27.89
CA SER A 253 -13.07 17.26 28.09
C SER A 253 -13.16 18.29 29.21
N GLN A 254 -12.15 18.33 30.08
CA GLN A 254 -11.99 19.38 31.09
C GLN A 254 -11.60 20.74 30.49
N TYR A 255 -11.28 20.77 29.19
CA TYR A 255 -10.90 21.98 28.45
C TYR A 255 -11.85 22.28 27.27
N SER A 256 -12.11 23.57 27.07
CA SER A 256 -12.68 24.13 25.85
C SER A 256 -11.60 24.84 25.03
N THR A 257 -11.61 24.67 23.71
CA THR A 257 -10.75 25.39 22.74
C THR A 257 -11.64 25.92 21.62
N ASP A 258 -11.48 27.17 21.18
CA ASP A 258 -12.20 27.74 20.03
C ASP A 258 -13.74 27.52 20.08
N ASN A 259 -14.34 27.63 21.29
CA ASN A 259 -15.75 27.37 21.60
C ASN A 259 -16.23 25.91 21.37
N THR A 260 -15.30 24.96 21.25
CA THR A 260 -15.58 23.52 21.23
C THR A 260 -15.01 22.79 22.45
N VAL A 261 -15.69 21.70 22.83
CA VAL A 261 -15.31 20.80 23.91
C VAL A 261 -15.29 19.40 23.34
N LEU A 262 -14.16 18.70 23.50
CA LEU A 262 -14.04 17.33 23.00
C LEU A 262 -14.86 16.38 23.86
N ILE A 263 -15.63 15.50 23.21
CA ILE A 263 -16.34 14.37 23.84
C ILE A 263 -15.70 13.08 23.33
N GLY A 264 -15.18 12.25 24.23
CA GLY A 264 -14.58 10.96 23.93
C GLY A 264 -15.57 9.81 24.14
N PHE A 265 -15.62 8.83 23.24
CA PHE A 265 -16.42 7.62 23.32
C PHE A 265 -15.50 6.40 23.35
N GLU A 266 -15.59 5.61 24.42
CA GLU A 266 -14.86 4.35 24.61
C GLU A 266 -15.68 3.18 24.07
N ILE A 267 -15.21 2.60 22.96
CA ILE A 267 -15.91 1.56 22.18
C ILE A 267 -15.23 0.21 22.39
N ASN A 268 -16.01 -0.81 22.74
CA ASN A 268 -15.55 -2.19 22.77
C ASN A 268 -15.57 -2.80 21.36
N GLN A 269 -14.45 -3.33 20.89
CA GLN A 269 -14.36 -4.05 19.62
C GLN A 269 -14.08 -5.54 19.88
N GLY A 270 -14.87 -6.12 20.79
CA GLY A 270 -14.78 -7.51 21.24
C GLY A 270 -13.61 -7.77 22.19
N ILE A 271 -12.38 -7.74 21.67
CA ILE A 271 -11.14 -8.06 22.42
C ILE A 271 -10.26 -6.85 22.71
N TYR A 272 -10.62 -5.66 22.21
CA TYR A 272 -9.87 -4.41 22.44
C TYR A 272 -10.82 -3.23 22.61
N THR A 273 -10.27 -2.11 23.10
CA THR A 273 -11.02 -0.87 23.34
C THR A 273 -10.41 0.26 22.53
N GLU A 274 -11.25 1.07 21.90
CA GLU A 274 -10.83 2.24 21.11
C GLU A 274 -11.57 3.50 21.59
N VAL A 275 -10.86 4.63 21.68
CA VAL A 275 -11.48 5.93 21.95
C VAL A 275 -11.61 6.73 20.66
N TYR A 276 -12.83 7.17 20.37
CA TYR A 276 -13.14 8.14 19.32
C TYR A 276 -13.49 9.48 19.96
N THR A 277 -13.05 10.60 19.39
CA THR A 277 -13.35 11.95 19.91
C THR A 277 -14.15 12.79 18.91
N PHE A 278 -14.98 13.68 19.43
CA PHE A 278 -15.82 14.61 18.67
C PHE A 278 -15.74 16.02 19.23
N ASP A 279 -15.67 17.01 18.35
CA ASP A 279 -15.90 18.41 18.73
C ASP A 279 -17.40 18.67 18.96
N ALA A 280 -17.77 18.86 20.22
CA ALA A 280 -19.08 19.40 20.62
C ALA A 280 -18.99 20.92 20.81
N SER A 281 -20.10 21.63 20.65
CA SER A 281 -20.18 23.04 21.08
C SER A 281 -20.00 23.16 22.60
N GLU A 282 -19.21 24.13 23.05
CA GLU A 282 -19.06 24.46 24.48
C GLU A 282 -20.42 24.71 25.16
N LEU A 283 -21.36 25.35 24.46
CA LEU A 283 -22.71 25.59 24.99
C LEU A 283 -23.49 24.28 25.21
N ALA A 284 -23.45 23.39 24.22
CA ALA A 284 -24.15 22.11 24.29
C ALA A 284 -23.51 21.17 25.32
N ALA A 285 -22.18 21.14 25.41
CA ALA A 285 -21.44 20.42 26.44
C ALA A 285 -21.78 20.94 27.85
N ASN A 286 -21.94 22.25 28.03
CA ASN A 286 -22.39 22.84 29.29
C ASN A 286 -23.83 22.42 29.66
N TYR A 287 -24.76 22.34 28.70
CA TYR A 287 -26.10 21.78 28.96
C TYR A 287 -26.05 20.29 29.36
N LEU A 288 -25.22 19.49 28.69
CA LEU A 288 -24.98 18.09 29.05
C LEU A 288 -24.44 17.96 30.48
N ILE A 289 -23.42 18.75 30.84
CA ILE A 289 -22.84 18.77 32.20
C ILE A 289 -23.87 19.19 33.26
N ALA A 290 -24.64 20.25 33.00
CA ALA A 290 -25.65 20.73 33.94
C ALA A 290 -26.73 19.66 34.19
N ARG A 291 -27.21 19.00 33.14
CA ARG A 291 -28.25 17.97 33.23
C ARG A 291 -27.72 16.65 33.82
N LEU A 292 -26.47 16.29 33.55
CA LEU A 292 -25.78 15.19 34.23
C LEU A 292 -25.67 15.44 35.74
N ASN A 293 -25.25 16.63 36.17
CA ASN A 293 -25.16 16.96 37.60
C ASN A 293 -26.53 17.07 38.29
N GLU A 294 -27.59 17.38 37.55
CA GLU A 294 -28.97 17.39 38.08
C GLU A 294 -29.51 15.97 38.30
N MET A 295 -29.26 15.07 37.35
CA MET A 295 -29.74 13.67 37.37
C MET A 295 -28.84 12.74 38.21
N TYR A 296 -27.54 13.03 38.26
CA TYR A 296 -26.49 12.27 38.93
C TYR A 296 -25.57 13.21 39.74
N PRO A 297 -26.04 13.73 40.89
CA PRO A 297 -25.31 14.74 41.68
C PRO A 297 -23.92 14.29 42.17
N GLU A 298 -23.67 12.99 42.25
CA GLU A 298 -22.39 12.39 42.60
C GLU A 298 -21.28 12.62 41.56
N LEU A 299 -21.63 12.94 40.30
CA LEU A 299 -20.65 13.26 39.26
C LEU A 299 -19.97 14.61 39.49
N ASN A 300 -20.75 15.62 39.93
CA ASN A 300 -20.30 16.97 40.29
C ASN A 300 -19.28 17.59 39.29
N PHE A 301 -19.55 17.47 37.99
CA PHE A 301 -18.65 17.95 36.95
C PHE A 301 -18.65 19.47 36.84
N SER A 302 -17.47 20.08 36.86
CA SER A 302 -17.30 21.50 36.54
C SER A 302 -17.49 21.78 35.04
N TYR A 303 -17.81 23.02 34.66
CA TYR A 303 -17.77 23.42 33.26
C TYR A 303 -16.32 23.42 32.73
N PRO A 304 -16.10 23.16 31.42
CA PRO A 304 -14.76 23.06 30.85
C PRO A 304 -14.03 24.40 30.91
N GLN A 305 -12.75 24.38 31.28
CA GLN A 305 -11.92 25.57 31.35
C GLN A 305 -11.44 25.96 29.95
N ARG A 306 -11.60 27.23 29.55
CA ARG A 306 -11.10 27.71 28.26
C ARG A 306 -9.57 27.74 28.24
N LYS A 307 -8.96 26.88 27.42
CA LYS A 307 -7.56 26.99 27.03
C LYS A 307 -7.49 27.86 25.78
N TYR A 308 -7.06 29.11 25.94
CA TYR A 308 -6.69 29.92 24.79
C TYR A 308 -5.52 29.27 24.06
N ARG A 309 -5.65 29.11 22.74
CA ARG A 309 -4.63 28.52 21.88
C ARG A 309 -3.44 29.47 21.75
N GLY A 310 -2.56 29.47 22.75
CA GLY A 310 -1.22 30.03 22.61
C GLY A 310 -0.53 29.31 21.46
N TYR A 311 -0.12 30.05 20.43
CA TYR A 311 0.50 29.50 19.22
C TYR A 311 1.69 28.61 19.57
N ARG A 312 1.51 27.29 19.47
CA ARG A 312 2.57 26.30 19.32
C ARG A 312 2.32 25.49 18.06
N TYR A 313 3.42 25.17 17.40
CA TYR A 313 3.48 24.62 16.06
C TYR A 313 3.01 23.16 16.01
N TYR A 314 2.86 22.67 14.78
CA TYR A 314 2.75 21.25 14.48
C TYR A 314 3.91 20.46 15.09
N GLU A 315 3.58 19.53 15.98
CA GLU A 315 4.40 18.39 16.42
C GLU A 315 3.42 17.25 16.73
N ASN A 316 3.58 16.00 16.31
CA ASN A 316 4.17 15.45 15.09
C ASN A 316 3.23 14.30 14.64
N TYR A 317 3.18 14.01 13.33
CA TYR A 317 2.48 12.84 12.77
C TYR A 317 3.49 11.73 12.44
#